data_AF-A0A645IIB0-F1
#
_entry.id   AF-A0A645IIB0-F1
#
_cell.length_a   1.000
_cell.length_b   1.000
_cell.length_c   1.000
_cell.angle_alpha   90.00
_cell.angle_beta   90.00
_cell.angle_gamma   90.00
#
_symmetry.space_group_name_H-M   'P 1'
#
loop_
_entity.id
_entity.type
_entity.pdbx_description
1 polymer ?
#
loop_
_entity_poly.entity_id
_entity_poly.type
_entity_poly.pdbx_seq_one_letter_code
_entity_poly.pdbx_strand_id
1 'polypeptide(L)'
;MYSRIWEGARISLLLSFAYSILLGAVLLLFGTDLIRLLFDQNDPSVLAYAHTYFVATASFYLVLTTLIILRYTLQGVGDNAAPTFGGVMEMVARVIVPLGFSGLLGYQAVAFANPVAWVGAAVPMMYAYRQLKRKLTLLEEKRCKEAEGERLVGLSD
;
A
#
# COMPACT_ATOMS: atom_id res chain seq x y z
N MET A 1 -22.36 5.29 -17.42
CA MET A 1 -20.94 4.96 -17.70
C MET A 1 -20.04 5.23 -16.48
N TYR A 2 -20.14 6.39 -15.81
CA TYR A 2 -19.39 6.70 -14.59
C TYR A 2 -19.69 5.82 -13.35
N SER A 3 -20.92 5.30 -13.21
CA SER A 3 -21.29 4.39 -12.10
C SER A 3 -20.48 3.09 -12.11
N ARG A 4 -20.16 2.54 -13.30
CA ARG A 4 -19.36 1.30 -13.46
C ARG A 4 -17.90 1.48 -13.05
N ILE A 5 -17.37 2.71 -13.16
CA ILE A 5 -15.98 3.02 -12.80
C ILE A 5 -15.83 3.03 -11.27
N TRP A 6 -16.79 3.64 -10.57
CA TRP A 6 -16.83 3.64 -9.10
C TRP A 6 -17.07 2.25 -8.49
N GLU A 7 -17.89 1.44 -9.15
CA GLU A 7 -18.16 0.06 -8.71
C GLU A 7 -16.94 -0.85 -8.92
N GLY A 8 -16.24 -0.72 -10.05
CA GLY A 8 -14.97 -1.40 -10.30
C GLY A 8 -13.87 -1.00 -9.30
N ALA A 9 -13.78 0.28 -8.94
CA ALA A 9 -12.83 0.74 -7.92
C ALA A 9 -13.11 0.13 -6.54
N ARG A 10 -14.39 0.01 -6.17
CA ARG A 10 -14.82 -0.55 -4.88
C ARG A 10 -14.55 -2.06 -4.80
N ILE A 11 -14.78 -2.78 -5.89
CA ILE A 11 -14.48 -4.22 -6.00
C ILE A 11 -12.97 -4.46 -5.93
N SER A 12 -12.16 -3.67 -6.65
CA SER A 12 -10.69 -3.76 -6.59
C SER A 12 -10.14 -3.51 -5.18
N LEU A 13 -10.75 -2.59 -4.43
CA LEU A 13 -10.37 -2.28 -3.06
C LEU A 13 -10.73 -3.44 -2.11
N LEU A 14 -11.92 -4.04 -2.25
CA LEU A 14 -12.35 -5.20 -1.48
C LEU A 14 -11.49 -6.44 -1.79
N LEU A 15 -11.19 -6.68 -3.07
CA LEU A 15 -10.38 -7.81 -3.53
C LEU A 15 -8.96 -7.70 -2.98
N SER A 16 -8.39 -6.49 -3.01
CA SER A 16 -7.06 -6.23 -2.47
C SER A 16 -7.02 -6.41 -0.95
N PHE A 17 -8.06 -5.99 -0.23
CA PHE A 17 -8.16 -6.22 1.21
C PHE A 17 -8.25 -7.72 1.56
N ALA A 18 -9.09 -8.48 0.85
CA ALA A 18 -9.19 -9.92 1.01
C ALA A 18 -7.87 -10.63 0.67
N TYR A 19 -7.20 -10.21 -0.40
CA TYR A 19 -5.91 -10.76 -0.83
C TYR A 19 -4.79 -10.50 0.19
N SER A 20 -4.78 -9.33 0.83
CA SER A 20 -3.85 -9.00 1.92
C SER A 20 -3.95 -9.98 3.09
N ILE A 21 -5.18 -10.21 3.54
CA ILE A 21 -5.47 -11.10 4.67
C ILE A 21 -5.10 -12.53 4.31
N LEU A 22 -5.46 -12.97 3.10
CA LEU A 22 -5.13 -14.31 2.61
C LEU A 22 -3.62 -14.53 2.54
N LEU A 23 -2.87 -13.60 1.95
CA LEU A 23 -1.40 -13.69 1.87
C LEU A 23 -0.74 -13.63 3.25
N GLY A 24 -1.20 -12.74 4.14
CA GLY A 24 -0.69 -12.67 5.51
C GLY A 24 -0.91 -13.98 6.27
N ALA A 25 -2.10 -14.58 6.14
CA ALA A 25 -2.41 -15.86 6.76
C ALA A 25 -1.57 -17.00 6.16
N VAL A 26 -1.43 -17.07 4.84
CA VAL A 26 -0.61 -18.10 4.16
C VAL A 26 0.86 -17.99 4.56
N LEU A 27 1.42 -16.77 4.64
CA LEU A 27 2.82 -16.58 5.03
C LEU A 27 3.07 -16.90 6.51
N LEU A 28 2.12 -16.63 7.41
CA LEU A 28 2.23 -17.02 8.81
C LEU A 28 2.12 -18.54 9.01
N LEU A 29 1.27 -19.22 8.25
CA LEU A 29 1.01 -20.65 8.42
C LEU A 29 1.98 -21.54 7.65
N PHE A 30 2.31 -21.18 6.41
CA PHE A 30 3.11 -22.02 5.49
C PHE A 30 4.50 -21.44 5.20
N GLY A 31 4.84 -20.23 5.66
CA GLY A 31 6.12 -19.59 5.34
C GLY A 31 7.32 -20.41 5.81
N THR A 32 7.24 -20.97 7.01
CA THR A 32 8.32 -21.81 7.58
C THR A 32 8.46 -23.14 6.85
N ASP A 33 7.36 -23.76 6.44
CA ASP A 33 7.39 -25.04 5.72
C ASP A 33 7.91 -24.87 4.28
N LEU A 34 7.64 -23.73 3.64
CA LEU A 34 8.23 -23.37 2.34
C LEU A 34 9.75 -23.28 2.39
N ILE A 35 10.32 -22.67 3.44
CA ILE A 35 11.77 -22.59 3.61
C ILE A 35 12.38 -23.97 3.89
N ARG A 36 11.71 -24.80 4.69
CA ARG A 36 12.14 -26.19 4.93
C ARG A 36 12.20 -27.01 3.64
N LEU A 37 11.28 -26.76 2.71
CA LEU A 37 11.26 -27.42 1.41
C LEU A 37 12.40 -26.92 0.49
N LEU A 38 12.76 -25.64 0.57
CA LEU A 38 13.81 -25.04 -0.25
C LEU A 38 15.22 -25.37 0.23
N PHE A 39 15.41 -25.50 1.54
CA PHE A 39 16.70 -25.78 2.16
C PHE A 39 16.70 -27.20 2.71
N ASP A 40 17.23 -28.14 1.92
CA ASP A 40 17.39 -29.56 2.27
C ASP A 40 18.30 -29.76 3.51
N GLN A 41 19.07 -28.73 3.87
CA GLN A 41 19.87 -28.69 5.08
C GLN A 41 19.12 -27.89 6.16
N ASN A 42 18.56 -28.61 7.13
CA ASN A 42 17.84 -28.11 8.31
C ASN A 42 18.75 -27.33 9.28
N ASP A 43 19.49 -26.32 8.81
CA ASP A 43 20.23 -25.46 9.72
C ASP A 43 19.22 -24.67 10.57
N PRO A 44 19.14 -24.93 11.89
CA PRO A 44 18.13 -24.32 12.75
C PRO A 44 18.24 -22.80 12.77
N SER A 45 19.44 -22.27 12.52
CA SER A 45 19.72 -20.84 12.49
C SER A 45 19.06 -20.15 11.29
N VAL A 46 19.14 -20.75 10.10
CA VAL A 46 18.51 -20.22 8.87
C VAL A 46 16.98 -20.21 9.01
N LEU A 47 16.42 -21.27 9.60
CA LEU A 47 14.98 -21.36 9.82
C LEU A 47 14.48 -20.31 10.82
N ALA A 48 15.25 -20.04 11.89
CA ALA A 48 14.93 -19.00 12.86
C ALA A 48 14.98 -17.59 12.24
N TYR A 49 15.95 -17.32 11.37
CA TYR A 49 16.04 -16.07 10.64
C TYR A 49 14.85 -15.89 9.68
N ALA A 50 14.54 -16.91 8.87
CA ALA A 50 13.42 -16.84 7.94
C ALA A 50 12.07 -16.69 8.66
N HIS A 51 11.86 -17.40 9.77
CA HIS A 51 10.65 -17.24 10.58
C HIS A 51 10.52 -15.81 11.13
N THR A 52 11.61 -15.23 11.66
CA THR A 52 11.62 -13.84 12.15
C THR A 52 11.26 -12.85 11.04
N TYR A 53 11.81 -13.06 9.84
CA TYR A 53 11.50 -12.25 8.67
C TYR A 53 10.02 -12.37 8.26
N PHE A 54 9.47 -13.58 8.20
CA PHE A 54 8.07 -13.79 7.83
C PHE A 54 7.11 -13.21 8.85
N VAL A 55 7.35 -13.36 10.15
CA VAL A 55 6.47 -12.77 11.18
C VAL A 55 6.51 -11.25 11.13
N ALA A 56 7.70 -10.65 11.01
CA ALA A 56 7.87 -9.20 10.88
C ALA A 56 7.21 -8.66 9.60
N THR A 57 7.35 -9.37 8.48
CA THR A 57 6.78 -8.97 7.20
C THR A 57 5.26 -9.18 7.19
N ALA A 58 4.79 -10.30 7.72
CA ALA A 58 3.39 -10.69 7.61
C ALA A 58 2.44 -9.85 8.47
N SER A 59 2.90 -9.45 9.66
CA SER A 59 2.17 -8.52 10.51
C SER A 59 1.94 -7.14 9.85
N PHE A 60 2.80 -6.75 8.89
CA PHE A 60 2.69 -5.49 8.15
C PHE A 60 2.15 -5.65 6.72
N TYR A 61 1.68 -6.84 6.31
CA TYR A 61 1.05 -7.02 4.98
C TYR A 61 -0.15 -6.10 4.78
N LEU A 62 -0.90 -5.81 5.84
CA LEU A 62 -2.05 -4.91 5.78
C LEU A 62 -1.63 -3.49 5.37
N VAL A 63 -0.49 -3.02 5.87
CA VAL A 63 0.10 -1.72 5.50
C VAL A 63 0.58 -1.74 4.05
N LEU A 64 1.27 -2.81 3.64
CA LEU A 64 1.74 -3.00 2.28
C LEU A 64 0.59 -3.01 1.27
N THR A 65 -0.48 -3.75 1.54
CA THR A 65 -1.62 -3.81 0.62
C THR A 65 -2.36 -2.48 0.57
N THR A 66 -2.49 -1.77 1.69
CA THR A 66 -3.05 -0.42 1.72
C THR A 66 -2.22 0.53 0.83
N LEU A 67 -0.89 0.46 0.89
CA LEU A 67 0.01 1.22 0.02
C LEU A 67 -0.19 0.92 -1.46
N ILE A 68 -0.31 -0.35 -1.82
CA ILE A 68 -0.49 -0.80 -3.20
C ILE A 68 -1.82 -0.28 -3.75
N ILE A 69 -2.90 -0.38 -2.97
CA ILE A 69 -4.21 0.17 -3.35
C ILE A 69 -4.11 1.69 -3.55
N LEU A 70 -3.46 2.41 -2.63
CA LEU A 70 -3.26 3.86 -2.73
C LEU A 70 -2.47 4.23 -3.99
N ARG A 71 -1.39 3.51 -4.31
CA ARG A 71 -0.60 3.68 -5.55
C ARG A 71 -1.46 3.53 -6.78
N TYR A 72 -2.18 2.41 -6.91
CA TYR A 72 -3.01 2.17 -8.09
C TYR A 72 -4.18 3.14 -8.20
N THR A 73 -4.74 3.57 -7.07
CA THR A 73 -5.80 4.59 -7.05
C THR A 73 -5.27 5.95 -7.53
N LEU A 74 -4.13 6.40 -7.02
CA LEU A 74 -3.51 7.67 -7.41
C LEU A 74 -3.07 7.66 -8.88
N GLN A 75 -2.39 6.59 -9.31
CA GLN A 75 -1.97 6.42 -10.72
C GLN A 75 -3.18 6.29 -11.66
N GLY A 76 -4.26 5.63 -11.21
CA GLY A 76 -5.50 5.48 -11.98
C GLY A 76 -6.27 6.78 -12.19
N VAL A 77 -6.09 7.78 -11.33
CA VAL A 77 -6.67 9.14 -11.47
C VAL A 77 -5.71 10.10 -12.21
N GLY A 78 -4.51 9.64 -12.58
CA GLY A 78 -3.52 10.41 -13.33
C GLY A 78 -2.50 11.18 -12.46
N ASP A 79 -2.54 11.01 -11.14
CA ASP A 79 -1.52 11.59 -10.23
C ASP A 79 -0.39 10.59 -9.99
N ASN A 80 0.64 10.68 -10.82
CA ASN A 80 1.82 9.81 -10.73
C ASN A 80 2.92 10.37 -9.82
N ALA A 81 2.88 11.66 -9.46
CA ALA A 81 3.97 12.31 -8.74
C ALA A 81 4.05 11.84 -7.28
N ALA A 82 2.91 11.82 -6.57
CA ALA A 82 2.87 11.35 -5.18
C ALA A 82 3.25 9.86 -5.04
N PRO A 83 2.78 8.94 -5.91
CA PRO A 83 3.24 7.56 -5.95
C PRO A 83 4.73 7.38 -6.13
N THR A 84 5.33 8.17 -7.02
CA THR A 84 6.75 8.07 -7.35
C THR A 84 7.60 8.53 -6.17
N PHE A 85 7.28 9.67 -5.55
CA PHE A 85 7.99 10.13 -4.35
C PHE A 85 7.84 9.16 -3.16
N GLY A 86 6.64 8.61 -2.95
CA GLY A 86 6.44 7.58 -1.92
C GLY A 86 7.24 6.31 -2.19
N GLY A 87 7.40 5.91 -3.45
CA GLY A 87 8.26 4.81 -3.87
C GLY A 87 9.75 5.06 -3.63
N VAL A 88 10.24 6.26 -3.95
CA VAL A 88 11.64 6.64 -3.68
C VAL A 88 11.94 6.62 -2.19
N MET A 89 11.05 7.16 -1.36
CA MET A 89 11.21 7.13 0.10
C MET A 89 11.24 5.71 0.66
N GLU A 90 10.42 4.81 0.12
CA GLU A 90 10.44 3.39 0.48
C GLU A 90 11.78 2.73 0.14
N MET A 91 12.30 2.97 -1.06
CA MET A 91 13.60 2.45 -1.51
C MET A 91 14.74 2.96 -0.63
N VAL A 92 14.75 4.26 -0.32
CA VAL A 92 15.75 4.88 0.55
C VAL A 92 15.70 4.26 1.95
N ALA A 93 14.51 4.11 2.53
CA ALA A 93 14.34 3.49 3.84
C ALA A 93 14.82 2.04 3.87
N ARG A 94 14.57 1.25 2.81
CA ARG A 94 15.05 -0.14 2.69
C ARG A 94 16.58 -0.26 2.66
N VAL A 95 17.30 0.80 2.32
CA VAL A 95 18.78 0.82 2.30
C VAL A 95 19.33 1.42 3.57
N ILE A 96 18.82 2.58 3.99
CA ILE A 96 19.36 3.32 5.15
C ILE A 96 19.09 2.60 6.46
N VAL A 97 17.90 2.02 6.65
CA VAL A 97 17.52 1.36 7.90
C VAL A 97 18.45 0.17 8.22
N PRO A 98 18.65 -0.82 7.33
CA PRO A 98 19.55 -1.92 7.65
C PRO A 98 21.02 -1.49 7.70
N LEU A 99 21.47 -0.56 6.85
CA LEU A 99 22.86 -0.09 6.93
C LEU A 99 23.15 0.69 8.22
N GLY A 100 22.20 1.50 8.70
CA GLY A 100 22.36 2.30 9.92
C GLY A 100 22.09 1.52 11.21
N PHE A 101 21.14 0.58 11.21
CA PHE A 101 20.70 -0.14 12.42
C PHE A 101 21.25 -1.57 12.54
N SER A 102 21.90 -2.12 11.51
CA SER A 102 22.51 -3.47 11.59
C SER A 102 23.54 -3.58 12.72
N GLY A 103 24.26 -2.52 13.06
CA GLY A 103 25.20 -2.51 14.18
C GLY A 103 24.54 -2.64 15.56
N LEU A 104 23.27 -2.26 15.71
CA LEU A 104 22.53 -2.30 16.99
C LEU A 104 21.58 -3.49 17.11
N LEU A 105 20.91 -3.86 16.01
CA LEU A 105 19.82 -4.85 15.99
C LEU A 105 20.16 -6.10 15.15
N GLY A 106 21.36 -6.16 14.54
CA GLY A 106 21.78 -7.29 13.73
C GLY A 106 20.80 -7.63 12.61
N TYR A 107 20.45 -8.92 12.48
CA TYR A 107 19.49 -9.40 11.47
C TYR A 107 18.09 -8.80 11.60
N GLN A 108 17.67 -8.43 12.81
CA GLN A 108 16.35 -7.84 13.02
C GLN A 108 16.23 -6.48 12.30
N ALA A 109 17.31 -5.69 12.21
CA ALA A 109 17.29 -4.45 11.42
C ALA A 109 16.95 -4.71 9.95
N VAL A 110 17.47 -5.81 9.40
CA VAL A 110 17.20 -6.24 8.01
C VAL A 110 15.77 -6.73 7.86
N ALA A 111 15.27 -7.51 8.82
CA ALA A 111 13.89 -8.00 8.79
C ALA A 111 12.86 -6.87 8.93
N PHE A 112 13.12 -5.88 9.80
CA PHE A 112 12.21 -4.75 10.03
C PHE A 112 12.37 -3.61 9.02
N ALA A 113 13.43 -3.59 8.20
CA ALA A 113 13.63 -2.58 7.16
C ALA A 113 12.42 -2.44 6.23
N ASN A 114 11.82 -3.57 5.84
CA ASN A 114 10.66 -3.60 4.95
C ASN A 114 9.40 -3.02 5.62
N PRO A 115 8.96 -3.49 6.80
CA PRO A 115 7.91 -2.86 7.58
C PRO A 115 8.09 -1.36 7.79
N VAL A 116 9.29 -0.93 8.18
CA VAL A 116 9.60 0.49 8.45
C VAL A 116 9.49 1.32 7.17
N ALA A 117 9.98 0.80 6.05
CA ALA A 117 9.85 1.46 4.75
C ALA A 117 8.38 1.61 4.33
N TRP A 118 7.55 0.60 4.58
CA TRP A 118 6.11 0.66 4.28
C TRP A 118 5.40 1.69 5.16
N VAL A 119 5.69 1.71 6.46
CA VAL A 119 5.12 2.74 7.36
C VAL A 119 5.57 4.14 6.93
N GLY A 120 6.85 4.30 6.59
CA GLY A 120 7.41 5.56 6.11
C GLY A 120 6.77 6.04 4.80
N ALA A 121 6.49 5.13 3.87
CA ALA A 121 5.79 5.44 2.63
C ALA A 121 4.27 5.66 2.82
N ALA A 122 3.66 5.04 3.84
CA ALA A 122 2.22 5.17 4.09
C ALA A 122 1.82 6.61 4.45
N VAL A 123 2.68 7.34 5.16
CA VAL A 123 2.42 8.73 5.58
C VAL A 123 2.21 9.68 4.38
N PRO A 124 3.16 9.83 3.43
CA PRO A 124 2.96 10.70 2.27
C PRO A 124 1.84 10.21 1.35
N MET A 125 1.64 8.89 1.24
CA MET A 125 0.53 8.33 0.46
C MET A 125 -0.84 8.65 1.03
N MET A 126 -0.99 8.54 2.35
CA MET A 126 -2.23 8.87 3.04
C MET A 126 -2.54 10.37 2.93
N TYR A 127 -1.50 11.21 2.99
CA TYR A 127 -1.64 12.65 2.74
C TYR A 127 -2.10 12.95 1.30
N ALA A 128 -1.45 12.33 0.30
CA ALA A 128 -1.83 12.48 -1.10
C ALA A 128 -3.28 12.03 -1.36
N TYR A 129 -3.69 10.92 -0.75
CA TYR A 129 -5.08 10.45 -0.84
C TYR A 129 -6.09 11.41 -0.23
N ARG A 130 -5.78 12.03 0.92
CA ARG A 130 -6.65 13.07 1.50
C ARG A 130 -6.79 14.28 0.57
N GLN A 131 -5.70 14.70 -0.07
CA GLN A 131 -5.72 15.79 -1.05
C GLN A 131 -6.56 15.42 -2.28
N LEU A 132 -6.41 14.20 -2.78
CA LEU A 132 -7.20 13.69 -3.90
C LEU A 132 -8.70 13.67 -3.56
N LYS A 133 -9.06 13.16 -2.38
CA LYS A 133 -10.45 13.15 -1.91
C LYS A 133 -11.03 14.55 -1.85
N ARG A 134 -10.30 15.53 -1.31
CA ARG A 134 -10.71 16.94 -1.28
C ARG A 134 -10.91 17.52 -2.68
N LYS A 135 -9.97 17.27 -3.61
CA LYS A 135 -10.09 17.74 -5.00
C LYS A 135 -11.32 17.17 -5.70
N LEU A 136 -11.59 15.87 -5.53
CA LEU A 136 -12.75 15.21 -6.13
C LEU A 136 -14.07 15.79 -5.61
N THR A 137 -14.22 15.97 -4.30
CA THR A 137 -15.43 16.58 -3.72
C THR A 137 -15.66 18.00 -4.23
N LEU A 138 -14.60 18.81 -4.35
CA LEU A 138 -14.71 20.17 -4.88
C LEU A 138 -15.08 20.20 -6.37
N LEU A 139 -14.59 19.24 -7.17
CA LEU A 139 -14.96 19.10 -8.58
C LEU A 139 -16.42 18.66 -8.75
N GLU A 140 -16.91 17.76 -7.88
CA GLU A 140 -18.32 17.36 -7.84
C GLU A 140 -19.23 18.55 -7.51
N GLU A 141 -18.88 19.35 -6.50
CA GLU A 141 -19.62 20.57 -6.14
C GLU A 141 -19.66 21.60 -7.28
N LYS A 142 -18.53 21.82 -7.98
CA LYS A 142 -18.47 22.75 -9.12
C LYS A 142 -19.36 22.29 -10.28
N ARG A 143 -19.28 21.01 -10.66
CA ARG A 143 -20.10 20.46 -11.75
C ARG A 143 -21.60 20.49 -11.42
N CYS A 144 -21.97 20.29 -10.15
CA CYS A 144 -23.36 20.39 -9.72
C CYS A 144 -23.89 21.83 -9.88
N LYS A 145 -23.08 22.83 -9.48
CA LYS A 145 -23.43 24.25 -9.64
C LYS A 145 -23.53 24.68 -11.11
N GLU A 146 -22.63 24.22 -11.97
CA GLU A 146 -22.69 24.48 -13.42
C GLU A 146 -23.98 23.89 -14.04
N ALA A 147 -24.31 22.64 -13.70
CA ALA A 147 -25.52 21.95 -14.19
C ALA A 147 -26.83 22.53 -13.64
N GLU A 148 -26.79 23.25 -12.52
CA GLU A 148 -27.94 23.99 -11.97
C GLU A 148 -28.08 25.36 -12.64
N GLY A 149 -26.95 26.05 -12.87
CA GLY A 149 -26.91 27.31 -13.62
C GLY A 149 -27.43 27.18 -15.06
N GLU A 150 -26.98 26.15 -15.79
CA GLU A 150 -27.48 25.88 -17.15
C GLU A 150 -28.98 25.57 -17.19
N ARG A 151 -29.50 24.89 -16.16
CA ARG A 151 -30.94 24.60 -16.04
C ARG A 151 -31.78 25.84 -15.76
N LEU A 152 -31.26 26.78 -14.97
CA LEU A 152 -31.96 28.04 -14.67
C LEU A 152 -31.96 28.98 -15.87
N VAL A 153 -30.89 29.01 -16.67
CA VAL A 153 -30.83 29.77 -17.93
C VAL A 153 -31.82 29.18 -18.95
N GLY A 154 -31.84 27.86 -19.13
CA GLY A 154 -32.76 27.21 -20.07
C GLY A 154 -34.25 27.19 -19.66
N LEU A 155 -34.59 27.64 -18.44
CA LEU A 155 -35.97 27.87 -17.98
C LEU A 155 -36.43 29.32 -18.16
N SER A 156 -35.51 30.23 -18.49
CA SER A 156 -35.76 31.65 -18.72
C SER A 156 -36.00 32.00 -20.19
N ASP A 157 -35.74 31.06 -21.10
CA ASP A 157 -35.94 31.16 -22.56
C ASP A 157 -37.19 30.37 -23.00
#